data_AF-A0A1C5I4D4-F1
#
_entry.id   AF-A0A1C5I4D4-F1
#
_cell.length_a   1.000
_cell.length_b   1.000
_cell.length_c   1.000
_cell.angle_alpha   90.00
_cell.angle_beta   90.00
_cell.angle_gamma   90.00
#
_symmetry.space_group_name_H-M   'P 1'
#
loop_
_entity.id
_entity.type
_entity.pdbx_description
1 polymer ?
#
loop_
_entity_poly.entity_id
_entity_poly.type
_entity_poly.pdbx_seq_one_letter_code
_entity_poly.pdbx_strand_id
1 'polypeptide(L)'
;MSFSVEPGALERAASRISDASTDARAAKAYIARHTDMPWYGQGLLNEAWPAHQRLVDEMNKRLGHLVELLEQSRDALHRTATHYRHTDARSAGRLDATYPSVDRGEDTMAGEKPPTRYFP
;
A
#
# COMPACT_ATOMS: atom_id res chain seq x y z
N MET A 1 -18.90 -11.65 19.72
CA MET A 1 -18.17 -10.74 18.81
C MET A 1 -17.03 -11.51 18.17
N SER A 2 -16.93 -11.53 16.85
CA SER A 2 -15.79 -12.12 16.13
C SER A 2 -14.89 -11.02 15.60
N PHE A 3 -13.58 -11.16 15.80
CA PHE A 3 -12.57 -10.29 15.19
C PHE A 3 -12.31 -10.78 13.75
N SER A 4 -12.39 -9.88 12.76
CA SER A 4 -12.09 -10.16 11.36
C SER A 4 -11.30 -9.02 10.73
N VAL A 5 -10.34 -9.34 9.88
CA VAL A 5 -9.54 -8.36 9.13
C VAL A 5 -9.76 -8.57 7.64
N GLU A 6 -10.03 -7.48 6.91
CA GLU A 6 -10.08 -7.49 5.45
C GLU A 6 -8.74 -6.94 4.90
N PRO A 7 -7.85 -7.78 4.33
CA PRO A 7 -6.56 -7.32 3.83
C PRO A 7 -6.69 -6.23 2.76
N GLY A 8 -7.74 -6.29 1.94
CA GLY A 8 -8.03 -5.28 0.92
C GLY A 8 -8.30 -3.89 1.52
N ALA A 9 -8.95 -3.81 2.69
CA ALA A 9 -9.16 -2.54 3.38
C ALA A 9 -7.85 -1.94 3.91
N LEU A 10 -6.94 -2.77 4.42
CA LEU A 10 -5.62 -2.34 4.87
C LEU A 10 -4.78 -1.78 3.72
N GLU A 11 -4.82 -2.41 2.54
CA GLU A 11 -4.13 -1.90 1.35
C GLU A 11 -4.69 -0.55 0.89
N ARG A 12 -6.02 -0.40 0.84
CA ARG A 12 -6.65 0.89 0.50
C ARG A 12 -6.26 1.98 1.49
N ALA A 13 -6.15 1.66 2.78
CA ALA A 13 -5.66 2.58 3.79
C ALA A 13 -4.18 2.93 3.58
N ALA A 14 -3.34 1.93 3.27
CA ALA A 14 -1.93 2.14 2.96
C ALA A 14 -1.74 3.06 1.73
N SER A 15 -2.55 2.91 0.68
CA SER A 15 -2.54 3.80 -0.48
C SER A 15 -2.83 5.25 -0.10
N ARG A 16 -3.89 5.51 0.68
CA ARG A 16 -4.22 6.86 1.14
C ARG A 16 -3.11 7.49 1.99
N ILE A 17 -2.45 6.70 2.82
CA ILE A 17 -1.29 7.16 3.61
C ILE A 17 -0.11 7.47 2.69
N SER A 18 0.08 6.70 1.62
CA SER A 18 1.10 6.99 0.61
C SER A 18 0.83 8.31 -0.13
N ASP A 19 -0.42 8.59 -0.46
CA ASP A 19 -0.82 9.85 -1.07
C ASP A 19 -0.53 11.02 -0.12
N ALA A 20 -0.92 10.90 1.16
CA ALA A 20 -0.62 11.90 2.17
C ALA A 20 0.90 12.12 2.39
N SER A 21 1.71 11.06 2.31
CA SER A 21 3.17 11.17 2.38
C SER A 21 3.73 11.96 1.18
N THR A 22 3.15 11.76 0.00
CA THR A 22 3.49 12.49 -1.22
C THR A 22 3.15 13.98 -1.07
N ASP A 23 1.98 14.29 -0.54
CA ASP A 23 1.57 15.68 -0.26
C ASP A 23 2.49 16.36 0.75
N ALA A 24 2.85 15.66 1.83
CA ALA A 24 3.78 16.18 2.84
C ALA A 24 5.18 16.47 2.25
N ARG A 25 5.66 15.62 1.33
CA ARG A 25 6.91 15.88 0.58
C ARG A 25 6.80 17.10 -0.32
N ALA A 26 5.68 17.25 -1.03
CA ALA A 26 5.44 18.40 -1.88
C ALA A 26 5.42 19.71 -1.06
N ALA A 27 4.75 19.71 0.09
CA ALA A 27 4.74 20.84 1.01
C ALA A 27 6.15 21.19 1.52
N LYS A 28 6.94 20.19 1.90
CA LYS A 28 8.34 20.40 2.34
C LYS A 28 9.19 21.01 1.22
N ALA A 29 9.06 20.47 0.00
CA ALA A 29 9.78 20.97 -1.16
C ALA A 29 9.35 22.41 -1.52
N TYR A 30 8.06 22.73 -1.38
CA TYR A 30 7.54 24.08 -1.60
C TYR A 30 8.17 25.08 -0.63
N ILE A 31 8.18 24.78 0.67
CA ILE A 31 8.80 25.65 1.69
C ILE A 31 10.28 25.85 1.35
N ALA A 32 11.02 24.76 1.16
CA ALA A 32 12.45 24.85 0.83
C ALA A 32 12.76 25.71 -0.40
N ARG A 33 11.86 25.76 -1.40
CA ARG A 33 12.03 26.55 -2.63
C ARG A 33 11.60 28.01 -2.49
N HIS A 34 10.59 28.29 -1.68
CA HIS A 34 9.90 29.58 -1.68
C HIS A 34 10.15 30.42 -0.42
N THR A 35 10.81 29.88 0.59
CA THR A 35 11.14 30.61 1.82
C THR A 35 12.61 31.00 1.93
N ASP A 36 13.39 30.81 0.88
CA ASP A 36 14.74 31.36 0.82
C ASP A 36 14.65 32.89 0.68
N MET A 37 15.22 33.62 1.63
CA MET A 37 15.24 35.08 1.61
C MET A 37 16.70 35.53 1.85
N PRO A 38 17.22 36.54 1.14
CA PRO A 38 18.60 36.97 1.33
C PRO A 38 18.80 37.64 2.70
N TRP A 39 19.93 37.40 3.37
CA TRP A 39 20.26 38.03 4.66
C TRP A 39 20.73 39.50 4.55
N TYR A 40 20.95 40.01 3.33
CA TYR A 40 21.47 41.35 3.07
C TYR A 40 20.52 42.19 2.22
N GLY A 41 20.54 43.51 2.41
CA GLY A 41 19.75 44.46 1.60
C GLY A 41 18.26 44.57 1.95
N GLN A 42 17.82 43.93 3.04
CA GLN A 42 16.41 43.80 3.42
C GLN A 42 15.91 44.87 4.42
N GLY A 43 16.78 45.75 4.92
CA GLY A 43 16.38 46.85 5.81
C GLY A 43 15.70 46.35 7.09
N LEU A 44 14.51 46.86 7.41
CA LEU A 44 13.70 46.47 8.59
C LEU A 44 13.41 44.96 8.67
N LEU A 45 13.41 44.26 7.52
CA LEU A 45 13.18 42.81 7.45
C LEU A 45 14.35 42.00 8.04
N ASN A 46 15.53 42.59 8.22
CA ASN A 46 16.65 41.93 8.91
C ASN A 46 16.34 41.62 10.39
N GLU A 47 15.46 42.38 11.04
CA GLU A 47 15.05 42.06 12.42
C GLU A 47 14.15 40.82 12.47
N ALA A 48 13.34 40.59 11.43
CA ALA A 48 12.47 39.43 11.30
C ALA A 48 13.20 38.17 10.79
N TRP A 49 14.38 38.34 10.19
CA TRP A 49 15.15 37.27 9.57
C TRP A 49 15.42 36.06 10.49
N PRO A 50 15.89 36.23 11.74
CA PRO A 50 16.13 35.08 12.62
C PRO A 50 14.85 34.33 12.99
N ALA A 51 13.72 35.04 13.12
CA ALA A 51 12.43 34.41 13.40
C ALA A 51 11.92 33.62 12.19
N HIS A 52 12.09 34.18 10.98
CA HIS A 52 11.78 33.50 9.72
C HIS A 52 12.59 32.21 9.56
N GLN A 53 13.91 32.25 9.76
CA GLN A 53 14.75 31.06 9.68
C GLN A 53 14.28 29.96 10.64
N ARG A 54 14.03 30.30 11.91
CA ARG A 54 13.53 29.32 12.89
C ARG A 54 12.20 28.71 12.49
N LEU A 55 11.30 29.52 11.92
CA LEU A 55 10.01 29.03 11.43
C LEU A 55 10.20 28.03 10.28
N VAL A 56 11.01 28.39 9.28
CA VAL A 56 11.32 27.52 8.13
C VAL A 56 11.96 26.22 8.59
N ASP A 57 12.92 26.27 9.52
CA ASP A 57 13.59 25.10 10.07
C ASP A 57 12.61 24.18 10.81
N GLU A 58 11.76 24.74 11.67
CA GLU A 58 10.78 23.97 12.43
C GLU A 58 9.71 23.36 11.51
N MET A 59 9.26 24.07 10.49
CA MET A 59 8.34 23.53 9.47
C MET A 59 8.98 22.38 8.70
N ASN A 60 10.24 22.54 8.25
CA ASN A 60 10.97 21.49 7.54
C ASN A 60 11.16 20.24 8.40
N LYS A 61 11.47 20.42 9.69
CA LYS A 61 11.59 19.33 10.66
C LYS A 61 10.27 18.60 10.86
N ARG A 62 9.18 19.34 11.06
CA ARG A 62 7.83 18.75 11.26
C ARG A 62 7.34 17.99 10.04
N LEU A 63 7.51 18.56 8.85
CA LEU A 63 7.13 17.89 7.60
C LEU A 63 8.01 16.69 7.33
N GLY A 64 9.31 16.76 7.64
CA GLY A 64 10.21 15.60 7.58
C GLY A 64 9.71 14.45 8.46
N HIS A 65 9.42 14.74 9.73
CA HIS A 65 8.88 13.75 10.66
C HIS A 65 7.52 13.20 10.21
N LEU A 66 6.63 14.05 9.67
CA LEU A 66 5.35 13.61 9.14
C LEU A 66 5.52 12.62 7.97
N VAL A 67 6.44 12.91 7.04
CA VAL A 67 6.76 11.98 5.93
C VAL A 67 7.20 10.64 6.49
N GLU A 68 8.15 10.61 7.41
CA GLU A 68 8.65 9.37 8.02
C GLU A 68 7.54 8.56 8.70
N LEU A 69 6.69 9.22 9.50
CA LEU A 69 5.59 8.58 10.21
C LEU A 69 4.57 7.95 9.24
N LEU A 70 4.22 8.67 8.17
CA LEU A 70 3.29 8.18 7.15
C LEU A 70 3.88 6.97 6.42
N GLU A 71 5.16 7.01 6.05
CA GLU A 71 5.80 5.86 5.38
C GLU A 71 5.88 4.63 6.28
N GLN A 72 6.26 4.79 7.54
CA GLN A 72 6.28 3.69 8.50
C GLN A 72 4.87 3.09 8.70
N SER A 73 3.85 3.95 8.74
CA SER A 73 2.45 3.52 8.86
C SER A 73 1.97 2.75 7.64
N ARG A 74 2.28 3.23 6.43
CA ARG A 74 2.01 2.53 5.17
C ARG A 74 2.64 1.14 5.19
N ASP A 75 3.92 1.06 5.53
CA ASP A 75 4.66 -0.20 5.53
C ASP A 75 4.12 -1.17 6.56
N ALA A 76 3.71 -0.68 7.74
CA ALA A 76 3.06 -1.50 8.75
C ALA A 76 1.73 -2.09 8.26
N LEU A 77 0.87 -1.27 7.64
CA LEU A 77 -0.39 -1.74 7.07
C LEU A 77 -0.17 -2.78 5.97
N HIS A 78 0.81 -2.57 5.10
CA HIS A 78 1.14 -3.49 4.02
C HIS A 78 1.67 -4.84 4.54
N ARG A 79 2.54 -4.80 5.56
CA ARG A 79 3.02 -6.02 6.26
C ARG A 79 1.86 -6.77 6.91
N THR A 80 0.95 -6.07 7.59
CA THR A 80 -0.22 -6.69 8.22
C THR A 80 -1.16 -7.30 7.19
N ALA A 81 -1.46 -6.61 6.08
CA ALA A 81 -2.27 -7.15 4.99
C ALA A 81 -1.67 -8.43 4.41
N THR A 82 -0.35 -8.43 4.19
CA THR A 82 0.39 -9.59 3.69
C THR A 82 0.35 -10.76 4.68
N HIS A 83 0.50 -10.48 5.98
CA HIS A 83 0.42 -11.49 7.02
C HIS A 83 -0.94 -12.21 7.04
N TYR A 84 -2.05 -11.46 6.94
CA TYR A 84 -3.39 -12.05 6.90
C TYR A 84 -3.63 -12.84 5.61
N ARG A 85 -3.25 -12.32 4.44
CA ARG A 85 -3.35 -13.08 3.17
C ARG A 85 -2.64 -14.43 3.25
N HIS A 86 -1.42 -14.42 3.80
CA HIS A 86 -0.63 -15.64 3.95
C HIS A 86 -1.28 -16.64 4.92
N THR A 87 -1.83 -16.13 6.03
CA THR A 87 -2.49 -16.98 7.03
C THR A 87 -3.81 -17.55 6.51
N ASP A 88 -4.58 -16.76 5.77
CA ASP A 88 -5.82 -17.20 5.12
C ASP A 88 -5.54 -18.26 4.06
N ALA A 89 -4.56 -18.02 3.17
CA ALA A 89 -4.15 -18.98 2.16
C ALA A 89 -3.65 -20.29 2.77
N ARG A 90 -2.87 -20.23 3.85
CA ARG A 90 -2.42 -21.42 4.58
C ARG A 90 -3.59 -22.17 5.22
N SER A 91 -4.58 -21.46 5.76
CA SER A 91 -5.75 -22.07 6.38
C SER A 91 -6.64 -22.74 5.35
N ALA A 92 -6.86 -22.08 4.21
CA ALA A 92 -7.56 -22.64 3.05
C ALA A 92 -6.84 -23.90 2.53
N GLY A 93 -5.51 -23.86 2.33
CA GLY A 93 -4.76 -25.02 1.85
C GLY A 93 -4.80 -26.22 2.82
N ARG A 94 -4.81 -25.98 4.14
CA ARG A 94 -5.03 -27.05 5.13
C ARG A 94 -6.43 -27.64 5.03
N LEU A 95 -7.44 -26.81 4.81
CA LEU A 95 -8.82 -27.26 4.63
C LEU A 95 -8.98 -28.06 3.34
N ASP A 96 -8.41 -27.57 2.24
CA ASP A 96 -8.39 -28.26 0.94
C ASP A 96 -7.74 -29.64 1.06
N ALA A 97 -6.67 -29.77 1.86
CA ALA A 97 -6.00 -31.04 2.13
C ALA A 97 -6.84 -32.03 2.95
N THR A 98 -7.94 -31.59 3.60
CA THR A 98 -8.88 -32.50 4.28
C THR A 98 -9.94 -33.07 3.34
N TYR A 99 -10.12 -32.49 2.16
CA TYR A 99 -11.07 -33.03 1.19
C TYR A 99 -10.47 -34.27 0.50
N PRO A 100 -11.28 -35.29 0.22
CA PRO A 100 -10.84 -36.45 -0.56
C PRO A 100 -10.32 -35.99 -1.92
N SER A 101 -9.23 -36.60 -2.40
CA SER A 101 -8.82 -36.43 -3.79
C SER A 101 -9.93 -36.97 -4.68
N VAL A 102 -10.65 -36.09 -5.36
CA VAL A 102 -11.62 -36.48 -6.38
C VAL A 102 -10.81 -37.03 -7.56
N ASP A 103 -10.81 -38.35 -7.72
CA ASP A 103 -10.36 -38.97 -8.95
C ASP A 103 -11.37 -38.58 -10.03
N ARG A 104 -11.02 -37.58 -10.85
CA ARG A 104 -11.74 -37.35 -12.11
C ARG A 104 -11.29 -38.45 -13.04
N GLY A 105 -11.82 -39.64 -12.80
CA GLY A 105 -11.66 -40.78 -13.65
C GLY A 105 -12.01 -40.40 -15.09
N GLU A 106 -11.30 -41.05 -15.99
CA GLU A 106 -11.39 -41.00 -17.45
C GLU A 106 -12.78 -41.45 -17.95
N ASP A 107 -13.85 -40.73 -17.58
CA ASP A 107 -15.24 -41.10 -17.90
C ASP A 107 -15.75 -40.39 -19.17
N THR A 108 -14.83 -39.91 -19.99
CA THR A 108 -15.09 -39.60 -21.40
C THR A 108 -14.17 -40.49 -22.22
N MET A 109 -14.75 -41.28 -23.13
CA MET A 109 -14.12 -42.11 -24.17
C MET A 109 -14.18 -43.64 -24.00
N ALA A 110 -15.17 -44.19 -23.28
CA ALA A 110 -15.52 -45.61 -23.40
C ALA A 110 -17.00 -45.80 -23.78
N GLY A 111 -17.34 -45.54 -25.04
CA GLY A 111 -18.60 -46.07 -25.58
C GLY A 111 -19.30 -45.18 -26.60
N GLU A 112 -18.77 -45.08 -27.81
CA GLU A 112 -19.63 -45.13 -28.99
C GLU A 112 -18.80 -45.51 -30.23
N LYS A 113 -18.92 -46.78 -30.63
CA LYS A 113 -18.48 -47.24 -31.94
C LYS A 113 -19.41 -46.58 -32.98
N PRO A 114 -18.92 -45.83 -33.98
CA PRO A 114 -19.78 -45.27 -34.99
C PRO A 114 -20.43 -46.39 -35.82
N PRO A 115 -21.73 -46.30 -36.16
CA PRO A 115 -22.39 -47.32 -36.96
C PRO A 115 -21.82 -47.33 -38.38
N THR A 116 -21.30 -48.49 -38.78
CA THR A 116 -20.96 -48.82 -40.16
C THR A 116 -22.21 -48.72 -41.02
N ARG A 117 -22.33 -47.65 -41.83
CA ARG A 117 -23.27 -47.62 -42.95
C ARG A 117 -22.56 -48.10 -44.21
N TYR A 118 -22.92 -49.31 -44.60
CA TYR A 118 -22.71 -49.86 -45.93
C TYR A 118 -23.74 -49.24 -46.90
N PHE A 119 -23.22 -48.61 -47.98
CA PHE A 119 -23.72 -48.54 -49.37
C PHE A 119 -25.03 -47.77 -49.69
N PRO A 120 -25.31 -47.41 -50.97
CA PRO A 120 -24.57 -47.70 -52.22
C PRO A 120 -24.01 -46.49 -52.98
#